data_AF-A0A2E0UKJ3-F1
#
_entry.id   AF-A0A2E0UKJ3-F1
#
_cell.length_a   1.000
_cell.length_b   1.000
_cell.length_c   1.000
_cell.angle_alpha   90.00
_cell.angle_beta   90.00
_cell.angle_gamma   90.00
#
_symmetry.space_group_name_H-M   'P 1'
#
loop_
_entity.id
_entity.type
_entity.pdbx_description
1 polymer ?
#
loop_
_entity_poly.entity_id
_entity_poly.type
_entity_poly.pdbx_seq_one_letter_code
_entity_poly.pdbx_strand_id
1 'polypeptide(L)'
;MTKSATFTALLIGIVFCFLLIPEVARPDAVYLGGISTHIASPDSQYNQSHDLIAYERNVYLVGRFKNSYNRTSYVAAKGWHEHRGYLRLSLFVGGVYGYRSCYGDEGTEARLCPMLAPSATYTRWRVQPAVFLFGEALVLSARVEI
;
A
#
# COMPACT_ATOMS: atom_id res chain seq x y z
N MET A 1 -5.59 31.47 30.51
CA MET A 1 -6.23 30.54 29.56
C MET A 1 -5.79 30.86 28.12
N THR A 2 -4.50 30.72 27.77
CA THR A 2 -3.98 31.13 26.44
C THR A 2 -3.03 30.13 25.77
N LYS A 3 -2.72 28.99 26.40
CA LYS A 3 -1.76 28.00 25.87
C LYS A 3 -2.32 27.08 24.78
N SER A 4 -3.64 27.01 24.60
CA SER A 4 -4.29 26.06 23.67
C SER A 4 -4.22 26.51 22.20
N ALA A 5 -4.35 27.81 21.92
CA ALA A 5 -4.35 28.32 20.55
C ALA A 5 -2.97 28.19 19.87
N THR A 6 -1.89 28.37 20.62
CA THR A 6 -0.51 28.27 20.11
C THR A 6 -0.15 26.86 19.67
N PHE A 7 -0.65 25.85 20.39
CA PHE A 7 -0.39 24.44 20.08
C PHE A 7 -1.12 23.99 18.81
N THR A 8 -2.39 24.39 18.65
CA THR A 8 -3.19 24.09 17.44
C THR A 8 -2.59 24.77 16.20
N ALA A 9 -2.15 26.03 16.31
CA ALA A 9 -1.49 26.73 15.20
C ALA A 9 -0.16 26.07 14.80
N LEU A 10 0.62 25.60 15.77
CA LEU A 10 1.86 24.86 15.52
C LEU A 10 1.57 23.55 14.78
N LEU A 11 0.55 22.79 15.20
CA LEU A 11 0.21 21.50 14.61
C LEU A 11 -0.31 21.65 13.17
N ILE A 12 -1.15 22.66 12.92
CA ILE A 12 -1.60 23.02 11.57
C ILE A 12 -0.41 23.45 10.70
N GLY A 13 0.49 24.28 11.24
CA GLY A 13 1.71 24.72 10.55
C GLY A 13 2.61 23.55 10.16
N ILE A 14 2.80 22.58 11.06
CA ILE A 14 3.59 21.36 10.78
C ILE A 14 2.94 20.54 9.67
N VAL A 15 1.63 20.29 9.74
CA VAL A 15 0.89 19.57 8.70
C VAL A 15 1.00 20.30 7.35
N PHE A 16 0.86 21.62 7.34
CA PHE A 16 0.95 22.43 6.12
C PHE A 16 2.37 22.41 5.53
N CYS A 17 3.41 22.45 6.37
CA CYS A 17 4.81 22.30 5.92
C CYS A 17 5.06 20.92 5.29
N PHE A 18 4.46 19.84 5.80
CA PHE A 18 4.56 18.51 5.17
C PHE A 18 3.84 18.40 3.83
N LEU A 19 2.89 19.30 3.52
CA LEU A 19 2.19 19.35 2.24
C LEU A 19 2.94 20.17 1.17
N LEU A 20 3.92 20.98 1.56
CA LEU A 20 4.66 21.89 0.67
C LEU A 20 6.03 21.35 0.23
N ILE A 21 6.39 20.11 0.59
CA ILE A 21 7.66 19.52 0.15
C ILE A 21 7.55 19.20 -1.34
N PRO A 22 8.38 19.81 -2.21
CA PRO A 22 8.35 19.53 -3.64
C PRO A 22 8.68 18.06 -3.88
N GLU A 23 7.80 17.36 -4.60
CA GLU A 23 8.04 15.99 -5.00
C GLU A 23 9.05 15.97 -6.15
N VAL A 24 10.22 15.39 -5.90
CA VAL A 24 11.16 15.01 -6.97
C VAL A 24 10.39 14.10 -7.92
N ALA A 25 10.39 14.40 -9.22
CA ALA A 25 9.74 13.57 -10.22
C ALA A 25 10.25 12.13 -10.10
N ARG A 26 9.33 11.20 -9.79
CA ARG A 26 9.62 9.77 -9.73
C ARG A 26 8.96 9.10 -10.92
N PRO A 27 9.61 8.11 -11.55
CA PRO A 27 8.98 7.39 -12.64
C PRO A 27 7.72 6.70 -12.14
N ASP A 28 6.69 6.77 -12.97
CA ASP A 28 5.44 6.09 -12.72
C ASP A 28 5.66 4.57 -12.79
N ALA A 29 4.78 3.81 -12.17
CA ALA A 29 4.86 2.35 -12.26
C ALA A 29 3.50 1.68 -12.20
N VAL A 30 3.45 0.47 -12.75
CA VAL A 30 2.31 -0.42 -12.67
C VAL A 30 2.72 -1.72 -11.97
N TYR A 31 1.97 -2.11 -10.94
CA TYR A 31 2.08 -3.42 -10.30
C TYR A 31 1.11 -4.39 -10.95
N LEU A 32 1.60 -5.59 -11.27
CA LEU A 32 0.85 -6.62 -11.96
C LEU A 32 0.99 -7.95 -11.24
N GLY A 33 -0.15 -8.60 -11.04
CA GLY A 33 -0.25 -9.91 -10.39
C GLY A 33 0.21 -9.89 -8.93
N GLY A 34 -0.15 -10.94 -8.20
CA GLY A 34 0.33 -11.14 -6.85
C GLY A 34 0.27 -12.61 -6.48
N ILE A 35 1.32 -13.13 -5.88
CA ILE A 35 1.30 -14.45 -5.24
C ILE A 35 1.57 -14.23 -3.75
N SER A 36 0.76 -14.81 -2.88
CA SER A 36 0.90 -14.62 -1.43
C SER A 36 1.02 -15.90 -0.62
N THR A 37 1.68 -15.80 0.52
CA THR A 37 1.66 -16.80 1.60
C THR A 37 1.46 -16.09 2.95
N HIS A 38 0.72 -16.73 3.86
CA HIS A 38 0.50 -16.23 5.21
C HIS A 38 1.61 -16.72 6.14
N ILE A 39 2.22 -15.80 6.90
CA ILE A 39 3.36 -16.13 7.78
C ILE A 39 2.87 -16.76 9.09
N ALA A 40 1.67 -16.42 9.56
CA ALA A 40 1.16 -16.80 10.88
C ALA A 40 -0.10 -17.68 10.86
N SER A 41 -0.71 -17.90 9.69
CA SER A 41 -1.97 -18.63 9.53
C SER A 41 -1.86 -19.72 8.45
N PRO A 42 -2.53 -20.89 8.58
CA PRO A 42 -2.49 -21.92 7.57
C PRO A 42 -3.08 -21.42 6.25
N ASP A 43 -2.33 -21.65 5.17
CA ASP A 43 -2.58 -21.09 3.84
C ASP A 43 -3.79 -21.71 3.09
N SER A 44 -4.36 -22.81 3.61
CA SER A 44 -5.38 -23.61 2.92
C SER A 44 -6.75 -22.94 2.80
N GLN A 45 -6.99 -21.84 3.50
CA GLN A 45 -8.28 -21.13 3.52
C GLN A 45 -8.29 -19.84 2.68
N TYR A 46 -7.15 -19.46 2.10
CA TYR A 46 -7.00 -18.15 1.47
C TYR A 46 -6.60 -18.26 0.00
N ASN A 47 -7.17 -17.38 -0.82
CA ASN A 47 -6.71 -17.17 -2.18
C ASN A 47 -5.28 -16.60 -2.16
N GLN A 48 -4.36 -17.33 -2.77
CA GLN A 48 -2.95 -16.98 -2.86
C GLN A 48 -2.58 -16.28 -4.18
N SER A 49 -3.50 -16.23 -5.15
CA SER A 49 -3.27 -15.62 -6.46
C SER A 49 -4.15 -14.40 -6.64
N HIS A 50 -3.52 -13.24 -6.76
CA HIS A 50 -4.19 -11.95 -6.83
C HIS A 50 -4.15 -11.42 -8.26
N ASP A 51 -5.33 -11.15 -8.84
CA ASP A 51 -5.48 -10.34 -10.07
C ASP A 51 -5.21 -8.86 -9.76
N LEU A 52 -3.98 -8.54 -9.35
CA LEU A 52 -3.53 -7.20 -8.99
C LEU A 52 -3.21 -6.39 -10.24
N ILE A 53 -3.81 -5.20 -10.32
CA ILE A 53 -3.38 -4.11 -11.18
C ILE A 53 -3.39 -2.83 -10.33
N ALA A 54 -2.23 -2.24 -10.07
CA ALA A 54 -2.13 -0.97 -9.36
C ALA A 54 -1.17 -0.02 -10.06
N TYR A 55 -1.48 1.26 -10.05
CA TYR A 55 -0.68 2.34 -10.61
C TYR A 55 -0.11 3.19 -9.47
N GLU A 56 1.19 3.42 -9.52
CA GLU A 56 1.93 4.29 -8.62
C GLU A 56 2.41 5.51 -9.40
N ARG A 57 2.03 6.70 -8.93
CA ARG A 57 2.51 7.98 -9.43
C ARG A 57 3.02 8.81 -8.27
N ASN A 58 4.27 9.23 -8.35
CA ASN A 58 5.01 9.89 -7.27
C ASN A 58 4.98 9.10 -5.94
N VAL A 59 4.10 9.48 -5.03
CA VAL A 59 3.88 8.87 -3.72
C VAL A 59 2.49 8.27 -3.59
N TYR A 60 1.67 8.22 -4.64
CA TYR A 60 0.31 7.73 -4.57
C TYR A 60 0.17 6.42 -5.31
N LEU A 61 -0.46 5.44 -4.66
CA LEU A 61 -0.80 4.14 -5.21
C LEU A 61 -2.31 4.01 -5.29
N VAL A 62 -2.85 3.66 -6.46
CA VAL A 62 -4.26 3.28 -6.63
C VAL A 62 -4.36 1.98 -7.43
N GLY A 63 -5.32 1.12 -7.12
CA GLY A 63 -5.39 -0.16 -7.84
C GLY A 63 -6.61 -1.01 -7.52
N ARG A 64 -6.69 -2.14 -8.21
CA ARG A 64 -7.67 -3.22 -7.97
C ARG A 64 -6.94 -4.54 -7.78
N PHE A 65 -7.48 -5.42 -6.94
CA PHE A 65 -6.98 -6.78 -6.78
C PHE A 65 -8.07 -7.76 -6.33
N LYS A 66 -7.82 -9.07 -6.46
CA LYS A 66 -8.63 -10.11 -5.81
C LYS A 66 -8.06 -10.41 -4.43
N ASN A 67 -8.82 -10.15 -3.37
CA ASN A 67 -8.37 -10.40 -2.00
C ASN A 67 -8.35 -11.90 -1.65
N SER A 68 -7.95 -12.22 -0.42
CA SER A 68 -7.84 -13.58 0.12
C SER A 68 -9.17 -14.35 0.13
N TYR A 69 -10.30 -13.65 0.03
CA TYR A 69 -11.65 -14.20 -0.05
C TYR A 69 -12.24 -14.14 -1.47
N ASN A 70 -11.38 -14.06 -2.48
CA ASN A 70 -11.73 -14.04 -3.90
C ASN A 70 -12.66 -12.87 -4.33
N ARG A 71 -12.67 -11.78 -3.57
CA ARG A 71 -13.48 -10.58 -3.88
C ARG A 71 -12.63 -9.47 -4.47
N THR A 72 -13.23 -8.73 -5.39
CA THR A 72 -12.59 -7.56 -5.98
C THR A 72 -12.50 -6.48 -4.91
N SER A 73 -11.28 -6.00 -4.68
CA SER A 73 -10.97 -4.93 -3.74
C SER A 73 -10.23 -3.81 -4.46
N TYR A 74 -10.40 -2.59 -3.97
CA TYR A 74 -9.80 -1.38 -4.50
C TYR A 74 -8.91 -0.76 -3.44
N VAL A 75 -7.72 -0.31 -3.82
CA VAL A 75 -6.76 0.30 -2.91
C VAL A 75 -6.48 1.75 -3.31
N ALA A 76 -6.32 2.61 -2.32
CA ALA A 76 -5.75 3.94 -2.46
C ALA A 76 -4.82 4.22 -1.27
N ALA A 77 -3.58 4.63 -1.53
CA ALA A 77 -2.58 4.83 -0.49
C ALA A 77 -1.52 5.89 -0.84
N LYS A 78 -0.88 6.44 0.20
CA LYS A 78 0.33 7.24 0.11
C LYS A 78 1.55 6.41 0.50
N GLY A 79 2.62 6.51 -0.26
CA GLY A 79 3.90 5.83 -0.09
C GLY A 79 5.00 6.77 0.42
N TRP A 80 5.84 6.27 1.31
CA TRP A 80 7.15 6.84 1.61
C TRP A 80 8.19 5.85 1.11
N HIS A 81 9.20 6.32 0.37
CA HIS A 81 10.18 5.43 -0.24
C HIS A 81 11.60 5.91 0.00
N GLU A 82 12.45 4.97 0.39
CA GLU A 82 13.87 5.11 0.65
C GLU A 82 14.66 4.21 -0.30
N HIS A 83 15.75 4.72 -0.88
CA HIS A 83 16.58 3.97 -1.83
C HIS A 83 17.94 3.65 -1.24
N ARG A 84 18.38 2.38 -1.35
CA ARG A 84 19.72 1.90 -0.99
C ARG A 84 20.28 1.10 -2.16
N GLY A 85 20.99 1.77 -3.05
CA GLY A 85 21.44 1.17 -4.31
C GLY A 85 20.24 0.74 -5.17
N TYR A 86 20.18 -0.54 -5.53
CA TYR A 86 19.06 -1.13 -6.28
C TYR A 86 17.91 -1.62 -5.39
N LEU A 87 17.93 -1.36 -4.08
CA LEU A 87 16.85 -1.72 -3.18
C LEU A 87 16.02 -0.47 -2.85
N ARG A 88 14.72 -0.53 -3.13
CA ARG A 88 13.75 0.47 -2.69
C ARG A 88 12.91 -0.10 -1.55
N LEU A 89 13.00 0.52 -0.38
CA LEU A 89 12.12 0.23 0.74
C LEU A 89 10.96 1.22 0.69
N SER A 90 9.73 0.73 0.80
CA SER A 90 8.55 1.59 0.83
C SER A 90 7.65 1.26 2.02
N LEU A 91 6.90 2.26 2.47
CA LEU A 91 5.78 2.08 3.38
C LEU A 91 4.56 2.71 2.74
N PHE A 92 3.50 1.95 2.49
CA PHE A 92 2.24 2.48 2.00
C PHE A 92 1.22 2.56 3.13
N VAL A 93 0.59 3.72 3.31
CA VAL A 93 -0.50 3.95 4.26
C VAL A 93 -1.73 4.44 3.50
N GLY A 94 -2.87 3.80 3.71
CA GLY A 94 -4.08 4.13 2.96
C GLY A 94 -5.30 3.34 3.39
N GLY A 95 -6.15 3.03 2.42
CA GLY A 95 -7.32 2.20 2.64
C GLY A 95 -7.58 1.23 1.50
N VAL A 96 -8.25 0.14 1.84
CA VAL A 96 -8.76 -0.85 0.89
C VAL A 96 -10.26 -0.99 1.06
N TYR A 97 -11.00 -0.87 -0.04
CA TYR A 97 -12.45 -1.11 -0.09
C TYR A 97 -12.75 -2.44 -0.77
N GLY A 98 -13.60 -3.28 -0.18
CA GLY A 98 -14.03 -4.56 -0.76
C GLY A 98 -14.01 -5.75 0.19
N TYR A 99 -13.39 -5.59 1.36
CA TYR A 99 -13.53 -6.54 2.47
C TYR A 99 -14.87 -6.35 3.18
N ARG A 100 -15.47 -7.42 3.73
CA ARG A 100 -16.69 -7.30 4.55
C ARG A 100 -16.41 -6.94 6.01
N SER A 101 -15.27 -7.40 6.52
CA SER A 101 -14.70 -7.01 7.79
C SER A 101 -13.22 -6.67 7.60
N CYS A 102 -12.69 -5.75 8.39
CA CYS A 102 -11.25 -5.44 8.36
C CYS A 102 -10.41 -6.51 9.07
N TYR A 103 -11.06 -7.38 9.84
CA TYR A 103 -10.49 -8.55 10.46
C TYR A 103 -11.47 -9.72 10.25
N GLY A 104 -11.10 -10.68 9.40
CA GLY A 104 -11.97 -11.79 9.00
C GLY A 104 -12.90 -11.49 7.81
N ASP A 105 -13.93 -12.34 7.64
CA ASP A 105 -14.90 -12.22 6.54
C ASP A 105 -16.37 -12.25 7.00
N GLU A 106 -16.63 -11.64 8.14
CA GLU A 106 -17.98 -11.54 8.66
C GLU A 106 -18.77 -10.42 7.97
N GLY A 107 -20.08 -10.63 7.77
CA GLY A 107 -21.00 -9.66 7.20
C GLY A 107 -21.41 -9.94 5.75
N THR A 108 -21.99 -8.93 5.11
CA THR A 108 -22.51 -9.01 3.73
C THR A 108 -22.01 -7.87 2.85
N GLU A 109 -21.88 -6.67 3.41
CA GLU A 109 -21.53 -5.43 2.72
C GLU A 109 -20.02 -5.17 2.68
N ALA A 110 -19.54 -4.55 1.61
CA ALA A 110 -18.16 -4.11 1.50
C ALA A 110 -17.88 -2.89 2.39
N ARG A 111 -16.70 -2.86 3.00
CA ARG A 111 -16.23 -1.82 3.92
C ARG A 111 -14.89 -1.27 3.47
N LEU A 112 -14.61 -0.05 3.90
CA LEU A 112 -13.30 0.58 3.80
C LEU A 112 -12.47 0.18 5.03
N CYS A 113 -11.33 -0.43 4.80
CA CYS A 113 -10.42 -0.88 5.84
C CYS A 113 -9.08 -0.13 5.76
N PRO A 114 -8.49 0.25 6.90
CA PRO A 114 -7.17 0.87 6.91
C PRO A 114 -6.13 -0.10 6.36
N MET A 115 -5.12 0.45 5.70
CA MET A 115 -4.05 -0.30 5.07
C MET A 115 -2.70 0.23 5.53
N LEU A 116 -1.84 -0.68 5.95
CA LEU A 116 -0.41 -0.46 6.16
C LEU A 116 0.32 -1.56 5.41
N ALA A 117 1.13 -1.21 4.42
CA ALA A 117 1.85 -2.16 3.60
C ALA A 117 3.32 -1.75 3.42
N PRO A 118 4.23 -2.23 4.30
CA PRO A 118 5.65 -2.19 4.04
C PRO A 118 5.98 -2.99 2.77
N SER A 119 6.96 -2.52 1.99
CA SER A 119 7.42 -3.24 0.81
C SER A 119 8.91 -3.07 0.54
N ALA A 120 9.47 -4.03 -0.18
CA ALA A 120 10.82 -3.99 -0.72
C ALA A 120 10.77 -4.30 -2.22
N THR A 121 11.48 -3.51 -3.02
CA THR A 121 11.53 -3.66 -4.48
C THR A 121 12.97 -3.65 -4.96
N TYR A 122 13.34 -4.59 -5.83
CA TYR A 122 14.64 -4.60 -6.48
C TYR A 122 14.58 -3.85 -7.82
N THR A 123 15.12 -2.63 -7.85
CA THR A 123 14.92 -1.63 -8.91
C THR A 123 15.94 -1.70 -10.05
N ARG A 124 16.76 -2.77 -10.13
CA ARG A 124 17.83 -2.88 -11.14
C ARG A 124 17.30 -2.98 -12.59
N TRP A 125 16.09 -3.49 -12.77
CA TRP A 125 15.52 -3.78 -14.08
C TRP A 125 14.23 -2.98 -14.33
N ARG A 126 13.74 -2.99 -15.57
CA ARG A 126 12.44 -2.38 -15.92
C ARG A 126 11.26 -3.12 -15.27
N VAL A 127 11.37 -4.45 -15.22
CA VAL A 127 10.44 -5.32 -14.49
C VAL A 127 11.10 -5.68 -13.16
N GLN A 128 10.54 -5.17 -12.08
CA GLN A 128 11.13 -5.16 -10.75
C GLN A 128 10.33 -6.10 -9.85
N PRO A 129 10.94 -7.11 -9.22
CA PRO A 129 10.25 -7.90 -8.23
C PRO A 129 10.00 -7.03 -7.00
N ALA A 130 8.76 -7.03 -6.52
CA ALA A 130 8.32 -6.30 -5.34
C ALA A 130 7.67 -7.26 -4.35
N VAL A 131 8.07 -7.19 -3.09
CA VAL A 131 7.46 -7.94 -1.99
C VAL A 131 6.78 -6.95 -1.07
N PHE A 132 5.52 -7.22 -0.73
CA PHE A 132 4.73 -6.46 0.22
C PHE A 132 4.39 -7.31 1.43
N LEU A 133 4.25 -6.68 2.59
CA LEU A 133 3.61 -7.27 3.76
C LEU A 133 2.23 -6.62 3.95
N PHE A 134 1.16 -7.38 3.71
CA PHE A 134 -0.22 -6.96 3.87
C PHE A 134 -0.86 -7.71 5.05
N GLY A 135 -0.88 -7.10 6.23
CA GLY A 135 -1.26 -7.79 7.46
C GLY A 135 -0.29 -8.94 7.73
N GLU A 136 -0.77 -10.18 7.65
CA GLU A 136 0.04 -11.40 7.83
C GLU A 136 0.50 -12.04 6.51
N ALA A 137 0.14 -11.46 5.36
CA ALA A 137 0.45 -12.01 4.05
C ALA A 137 1.68 -11.35 3.43
N LEU A 138 2.65 -12.16 3.01
CA LEU A 138 3.71 -11.73 2.10
C LEU A 138 3.21 -11.86 0.68
N VAL A 139 3.23 -10.77 -0.08
CA VAL A 139 2.76 -10.73 -1.47
C VAL A 139 3.92 -10.39 -2.40
N LEU A 140 4.27 -11.30 -3.31
CA LEU A 140 5.19 -11.07 -4.41
C LEU A 140 4.43 -10.55 -5.63
N SER A 141 4.88 -9.45 -6.22
CA SER A 141 4.30 -8.82 -7.41
C SER A 141 5.39 -8.35 -8.39
N ALA A 142 5.02 -8.10 -9.64
CA ALA A 142 5.88 -7.46 -10.62
C ALA A 142 5.55 -5.96 -10.73
N ARG A 143 6.51 -5.09 -10.42
CA ARG A 143 6.44 -3.65 -10.68
C ARG A 143 7.09 -3.34 -12.02
N VAL A 144 6.35 -2.72 -12.93
CA VAL A 144 6.85 -2.27 -14.24
C VAL A 144 6.95 -0.76 -14.21
N GLU A 145 8.17 -0.25 -14.39
CA GLU A 145 8.42 1.19 -14.52
C GLU A 145 8.03 1.68 -15.92
N ILE A 146 7.31 2.81 -15.98
CA ILE A 146 6.74 3.39 -17.21
C ILE A 146 7.13 4.86 -17.39
#